data_AF-A0A7W1S4S4-F1
#
_entry.id   AF-A0A7W1S4S4-F1
#
_cell.length_a   1.000
_cell.length_b   1.000
_cell.length_c   1.000
_cell.angle_alpha   90.00
_cell.angle_beta   90.00
_cell.angle_gamma   90.00
#
_symmetry.space_group_name_H-M   'P 1'
#
loop_
_entity.id
_entity.type
_entity.pdbx_description
1 polymer ?
#
loop_
_entity_poly.entity_id
_entity_poly.type
_entity_poly.pdbx_seq_one_letter_code
_entity_poly.pdbx_strand_id
1 'polypeptide(L)'
;MFTRSENSHPNHPIIQYWLDQSAVWLAFDDLPRNQRAIRLTSLLSLALLFLPGVLFLTALMWAKDVNIHFAWFNDPSQYPWQFWGIAFCGAVATIGGAGDWWFHKIYVTVSPKEHHSHILALGAGGIVFLLMAVASWEDEPAALLIPVIVMLITTVALISYDEFAFHIRRCKPFETLLHRMLVLGNGVAFLCWMHWLFVSGLHHA
;
A
#
# COMPACT_ATOMS: atom_id res chain seq x y z
N MET A 1 -14.67 37.32 -30.33
CA MET A 1 -13.24 37.67 -30.23
C MET A 1 -12.88 37.57 -28.76
N PHE A 2 -12.42 36.39 -28.29
CA PHE A 2 -12.03 36.16 -26.90
C PHE A 2 -10.51 36.06 -26.84
N THR A 3 -9.89 37.03 -26.19
CA THR A 3 -8.45 37.09 -25.94
C THR A 3 -8.08 36.12 -24.83
N ARG A 4 -7.24 35.14 -25.16
CA ARG A 4 -6.64 34.17 -24.24
C ARG A 4 -5.65 34.93 -23.35
N SER A 5 -5.90 35.04 -22.05
CA SER A 5 -4.95 35.69 -21.13
C SER A 5 -3.76 34.76 -20.86
N GLU A 6 -2.59 35.14 -21.38
CA GLU A 6 -1.30 34.53 -21.04
C GLU A 6 -0.90 34.92 -19.61
N ASN A 7 -1.43 34.21 -18.62
CA ASN A 7 -0.89 34.25 -17.27
C ASN A 7 0.21 33.18 -17.15
N SER A 8 1.34 33.39 -17.82
CA SER A 8 2.58 32.66 -17.58
C SER A 8 3.41 33.44 -16.56
N HIS A 9 3.17 33.20 -15.27
CA HIS A 9 4.19 33.54 -14.29
C HIS A 9 5.44 32.72 -14.61
N PRO A 10 6.60 33.35 -14.87
CA PRO A 10 7.82 32.61 -15.17
C PRO A 10 8.24 31.87 -13.91
N ASN A 11 8.09 30.55 -13.91
CA ASN A 11 8.73 29.70 -12.91
C ASN A 11 10.23 30.00 -12.92
N HIS A 12 10.83 30.11 -11.74
CA HIS A 12 12.25 30.38 -11.59
C HIS A 12 13.06 29.36 -12.42
N PRO A 13 14.03 29.77 -13.26
CA PRO A 13 14.69 28.89 -14.23
C PRO A 13 15.35 27.65 -13.59
N ILE A 14 15.78 27.77 -12.33
CA ILE A 14 16.31 26.66 -11.53
C ILE A 14 15.22 25.62 -11.21
N ILE A 15 14.02 26.06 -10.83
CA ILE A 15 12.90 25.15 -10.52
C ILE A 15 12.48 24.41 -11.79
N GLN A 16 12.40 25.12 -12.92
CA GLN A 16 12.06 24.50 -14.21
C GLN A 16 13.11 23.47 -14.63
N TYR A 17 14.41 23.77 -14.48
CA TYR A 17 15.50 22.83 -14.75
C TYR A 17 15.39 21.54 -13.93
N TRP A 18 15.10 21.64 -12.63
CA TRP A 18 14.93 20.46 -11.77
C TRP A 18 13.67 19.66 -12.11
N LEU A 19 12.57 20.33 -12.48
CA LEU A 19 11.35 19.67 -12.95
C LEU A 19 11.60 18.91 -14.25
N ASP A 20 12.25 19.55 -15.23
CA ASP A 20 12.56 18.96 -16.52
C ASP A 20 13.54 17.78 -16.35
N GLN A 21 14.57 17.93 -15.51
CA GLN A 21 15.47 16.82 -15.18
C GLN A 21 14.74 15.69 -14.45
N SER A 22 13.87 15.99 -13.49
CA SER A 22 13.09 14.95 -12.79
C SER A 22 12.16 14.20 -13.75
N ALA A 23 11.58 14.86 -14.75
CA ALA A 23 10.74 14.21 -15.76
C ALA A 23 11.55 13.22 -16.62
N VAL A 24 12.76 13.62 -17.04
CA VAL A 24 13.71 12.78 -17.78
C VAL A 24 14.15 11.58 -16.93
N TRP A 25 14.52 11.83 -15.66
CA TRP A 25 14.96 10.80 -14.72
C TRP A 25 13.87 9.79 -14.38
N LEU A 26 12.62 10.24 -14.32
CA LEU A 26 11.46 9.39 -14.07
C LEU A 26 10.90 8.77 -15.36
N ALA A 27 11.53 9.06 -16.51
CA ALA A 27 11.18 8.58 -17.84
C ALA A 27 9.69 8.82 -18.18
N PHE A 28 9.19 10.00 -17.86
CA PHE A 28 7.80 10.40 -18.15
C PHE A 28 7.64 11.04 -19.52
N ASP A 29 8.73 11.48 -20.15
CA ASP A 29 8.71 12.35 -21.33
C ASP A 29 8.09 11.68 -22.57
N ASP A 30 8.14 10.35 -22.63
CA ASP A 30 7.61 9.55 -23.74
C ASP A 30 6.18 9.02 -23.49
N LEU A 31 5.62 9.24 -22.30
CA LEU A 31 4.31 8.71 -21.94
C LEU A 31 3.18 9.70 -22.27
N PRO A 32 2.22 9.34 -23.15
CA PRO A 32 1.08 10.19 -23.40
C PRO A 32 0.22 10.30 -22.14
N ARG A 33 -0.17 11.53 -21.78
CA ARG A 33 -1.13 11.73 -20.68
C ARG A 33 -2.44 11.02 -20.97
N ASN A 34 -2.89 10.22 -20.03
CA ASN A 34 -4.18 9.57 -20.03
C ASN A 34 -5.29 10.62 -19.83
N GLN A 35 -6.11 10.83 -20.86
CA GLN A 35 -7.22 11.79 -20.84
C GLN A 35 -8.55 11.18 -20.40
N ARG A 36 -8.58 9.91 -19.97
CA ARG A 36 -9.82 9.27 -19.55
C ARG A 36 -10.31 9.87 -18.22
N ALA A 37 -11.61 10.17 -18.15
CA ALA A 37 -12.24 10.60 -16.91
C ALA A 37 -12.07 9.57 -15.78
N ILE A 38 -11.91 10.06 -14.56
CA ILE A 38 -11.81 9.22 -13.35
C ILE A 38 -13.16 8.50 -13.17
N ARG A 39 -13.13 7.16 -13.24
CA ARG A 39 -14.29 6.31 -13.01
C ARG A 39 -14.45 6.00 -11.53
N LEU A 40 -15.68 5.72 -11.08
CA LEU A 40 -15.95 5.30 -9.70
C LEU A 40 -15.12 4.10 -9.27
N THR A 41 -14.92 3.11 -10.15
CA THR A 41 -14.08 1.93 -9.86
C THR A 41 -12.64 2.29 -9.52
N SER A 42 -12.14 3.40 -10.06
CA SER A 42 -10.82 3.93 -9.73
C SER A 42 -10.78 4.58 -8.35
N LEU A 43 -11.85 5.26 -7.95
CA LEU A 43 -11.93 5.81 -6.59
C LEU A 43 -12.10 4.69 -5.57
N LEU A 44 -12.84 3.64 -5.92
CA LEU A 44 -12.96 2.44 -5.09
C LEU A 44 -11.63 1.74 -4.89
N SER A 45 -10.81 1.56 -5.94
CA SER A 45 -9.47 0.97 -5.76
C SER A 45 -8.58 1.82 -4.85
N LEU A 46 -8.66 3.15 -4.97
CA LEU A 46 -7.93 4.05 -4.07
C LEU A 46 -8.45 3.95 -2.64
N ALA A 47 -9.76 3.91 -2.43
CA ALA A 47 -10.35 3.75 -1.10
C ALA A 47 -9.94 2.42 -0.46
N LEU A 48 -9.94 1.33 -1.24
CA LEU A 48 -9.50 0.01 -0.78
C LEU A 48 -8.01 -0.03 -0.40
N LEU A 49 -7.17 0.79 -1.03
CA LEU A 49 -5.76 0.92 -0.64
C LEU A 49 -5.61 1.47 0.80
N PHE A 50 -6.42 2.46 1.18
CA PHE A 50 -6.36 3.05 2.52
C PHE A 50 -7.14 2.25 3.57
N LEU A 51 -8.07 1.40 3.13
CA LEU A 51 -8.99 0.70 4.00
C LEU A 51 -8.28 -0.14 5.09
N PRO A 52 -7.25 -0.96 4.83
CA PRO A 52 -6.56 -1.71 5.88
C PRO A 52 -5.94 -0.81 6.95
N GLY A 53 -5.30 0.30 6.57
CA GLY A 53 -4.69 1.23 7.52
C GLY A 53 -5.73 1.92 8.41
N VAL A 54 -6.85 2.35 7.83
CA VAL A 54 -7.97 2.94 8.58
C VAL A 54 -8.59 1.90 9.51
N LEU A 55 -8.89 0.70 9.02
CA LEU A 55 -9.46 -0.38 9.82
C LEU A 55 -8.53 -0.77 10.97
N PHE A 56 -7.23 -0.90 10.72
CA PHE A 56 -6.24 -1.21 11.77
C PHE A 56 -6.25 -0.17 12.88
N LEU A 57 -6.15 1.12 12.53
CA LEU A 57 -6.15 2.20 13.52
C LEU A 57 -7.46 2.27 14.29
N THR A 58 -8.60 2.20 13.60
CA THR A 58 -9.91 2.22 14.26
C THR A 58 -10.11 1.03 15.19
N ALA A 59 -9.71 -0.18 14.76
CA ALA A 59 -9.76 -1.38 15.57
C ALA A 59 -8.86 -1.26 16.80
N LEU A 60 -7.64 -0.73 16.66
CA LEU A 60 -6.71 -0.54 17.77
C LEU A 60 -7.22 0.49 18.79
N MET A 61 -7.76 1.61 18.29
CA MET A 61 -8.38 2.65 19.12
C MET A 61 -9.59 2.15 19.90
N TRP A 62 -10.31 1.16 19.37
CA TRP A 62 -11.41 0.50 20.06
C TRP A 62 -10.90 -0.59 21.02
N ALA A 63 -9.95 -1.42 20.57
CA ALA A 63 -9.39 -2.55 21.29
C ALA A 63 -8.72 -2.16 22.61
N LYS A 64 -8.03 -1.01 22.64
CA LYS A 64 -7.31 -0.51 23.82
C LYS A 64 -8.17 -0.39 25.08
N ASP A 65 -9.47 -0.18 24.92
CA ASP A 65 -10.41 0.05 26.03
C ASP A 65 -11.17 -1.23 26.43
N VAL A 66 -11.13 -2.28 25.61
CA VAL A 66 -11.93 -3.51 25.81
C VAL A 66 -11.09 -4.78 25.97
N ASN A 67 -9.80 -4.75 25.61
CA ASN A 67 -8.92 -5.90 25.66
C ASN A 67 -7.58 -5.54 26.33
N ILE A 68 -7.24 -6.28 27.39
CA ILE A 68 -6.04 -6.05 28.21
C ILE A 68 -4.74 -6.20 27.40
N HIS A 69 -4.74 -7.01 26.33
CA HIS A 69 -3.60 -7.19 25.43
C HIS A 69 -3.19 -5.90 24.72
N PHE A 70 -4.05 -4.88 24.71
CA PHE A 70 -3.81 -3.57 24.10
C PHE A 70 -3.75 -2.42 25.11
N ALA A 71 -3.73 -2.70 26.42
CA ALA A 71 -3.78 -1.66 27.45
C ALA A 71 -2.55 -0.71 27.42
N TRP A 72 -1.41 -1.21 26.93
CA TRP A 72 -0.18 -0.45 26.70
C TRP A 72 -0.37 0.69 25.67
N PHE A 73 -1.44 0.66 24.86
CA PHE A 73 -1.68 1.67 23.83
C PHE A 73 -1.94 3.08 24.42
N ASN A 74 -2.31 3.20 25.70
CA ASN A 74 -2.44 4.51 26.34
C ASN A 74 -1.10 5.12 26.77
N ASP A 75 0.01 4.37 26.70
CA ASP A 75 1.36 4.81 27.06
C ASP A 75 2.35 4.55 25.91
N PRO A 76 2.71 5.56 25.10
CA PRO A 76 3.65 5.43 24.00
C PRO A 76 5.01 4.82 24.36
N SER A 77 5.45 4.95 25.62
CA SER A 77 6.73 4.37 26.07
C SER A 77 6.69 2.84 26.17
N GLN A 78 5.50 2.25 26.19
CA GLN A 78 5.27 0.80 26.26
C GLN A 78 4.95 0.18 24.90
N TYR A 79 4.96 0.96 23.82
CA TYR A 79 4.61 0.44 22.49
C TYR A 79 5.62 -0.63 22.05
N PRO A 80 5.15 -1.85 21.70
CA PRO A 80 6.03 -2.83 21.09
C PRO A 80 6.65 -2.24 19.83
N TRP A 81 7.96 -2.42 19.64
CA TRP A 81 8.67 -1.86 18.49
C TRP A 81 8.08 -2.30 17.15
N GLN A 82 7.44 -3.47 17.13
CA GLN A 82 6.73 -4.03 15.99
C GLN A 82 5.62 -3.08 15.50
N PHE A 83 4.94 -2.34 16.38
CA PHE A 83 3.93 -1.35 15.98
C PHE A 83 4.55 -0.14 15.28
N TRP A 84 5.75 0.30 15.69
CA TRP A 84 6.48 1.33 14.95
C TRP A 84 6.88 0.82 13.55
N GLY A 85 7.30 -0.43 13.46
CA GLY A 85 7.58 -1.10 12.18
C GLY A 85 6.36 -1.18 11.27
N ILE A 86 5.21 -1.62 11.80
CA ILE A 86 3.93 -1.67 11.07
C ILE A 86 3.54 -0.27 10.60
N ALA A 87 3.60 0.75 11.48
CA ALA A 87 3.20 2.10 11.14
C ALA A 87 4.10 2.70 10.05
N PHE A 88 5.42 2.60 10.20
CA PHE A 88 6.37 3.15 9.24
C PHE A 88 6.30 2.43 7.89
N CYS A 89 6.40 1.10 7.89
CA CYS A 89 6.40 0.31 6.65
C CYS A 89 5.02 0.32 5.98
N GLY A 90 3.94 0.35 6.75
CA GLY A 90 2.58 0.56 6.27
C GLY A 90 2.42 1.91 5.58
N ALA A 91 2.94 3.01 6.18
CA ALA A 91 2.94 4.32 5.55
C ALA A 91 3.73 4.34 4.24
N VAL A 92 4.92 3.72 4.20
CA VAL A 92 5.72 3.56 2.97
C VAL A 92 4.92 2.82 1.90
N ALA A 93 4.25 1.73 2.27
CA ALA A 93 3.41 0.96 1.34
C ALA A 93 2.22 1.78 0.82
N THR A 94 1.53 2.51 1.69
CA THR A 94 0.41 3.39 1.32
C THR A 94 0.86 4.50 0.37
N ILE A 95 2.01 5.14 0.62
CA ILE A 95 2.57 6.15 -0.28
C ILE A 95 2.92 5.52 -1.64
N GLY A 96 3.54 4.34 -1.64
CA GLY A 96 3.85 3.59 -2.85
C GLY A 96 2.59 3.28 -3.68
N GLY A 97 1.56 2.71 -3.05
CA GLY A 97 0.30 2.38 -3.72
C GLY A 97 -0.50 3.61 -4.18
N ALA A 98 -0.47 4.71 -3.43
CA ALA A 98 -1.16 5.94 -3.81
C ALA A 98 -0.44 6.62 -4.99
N GLY A 99 0.90 6.60 -4.97
CA GLY A 99 1.74 7.05 -6.07
C GLY A 99 1.53 6.21 -7.34
N ASP A 100 1.46 4.89 -7.18
CA ASP A 100 1.16 3.96 -8.28
C ASP A 100 -0.22 4.22 -8.89
N TRP A 101 -1.24 4.33 -8.03
CA TRP A 101 -2.58 4.68 -8.47
C TRP A 101 -2.62 6.00 -9.25
N TRP A 102 -1.91 7.02 -8.75
CA TRP A 102 -1.82 8.33 -9.37
C TRP A 102 -1.10 8.27 -10.73
N PHE A 103 -0.01 7.50 -10.82
CA PHE A 103 0.72 7.24 -12.06
C PHE A 103 -0.16 6.52 -13.10
N HIS A 104 -0.84 5.45 -12.65
CA HIS A 104 -2.13 4.92 -13.11
C HIS A 104 -3.02 5.93 -13.83
N LYS A 105 -3.45 6.94 -13.09
CA LYS A 105 -4.43 7.88 -13.62
C LYS A 105 -3.86 8.80 -14.69
N ILE A 106 -2.61 9.21 -14.55
CA ILE A 106 -2.07 10.27 -15.39
C ILE A 106 -1.40 9.74 -16.65
N TYR A 107 -0.78 8.56 -16.63
CA TYR A 107 0.11 8.14 -17.73
C TYR A 107 -0.21 6.78 -18.34
N VAL A 108 -0.93 5.90 -17.63
CA VAL A 108 -1.00 4.49 -18.00
C VAL A 108 -2.44 3.98 -18.00
N THR A 109 -2.93 3.46 -19.12
CA THR A 109 -4.21 2.73 -19.13
C THR A 109 -4.00 1.27 -18.74
N VAL A 110 -4.74 0.84 -17.72
CA VAL A 110 -4.81 -0.55 -17.24
C VAL A 110 -5.81 -1.34 -18.08
N SER A 111 -5.43 -2.54 -18.52
CA SER A 111 -6.33 -3.43 -19.28
C SER A 111 -7.37 -4.10 -18.37
N PRO A 112 -8.52 -4.59 -18.89
CA PRO A 112 -9.50 -5.29 -18.05
C PRO A 112 -8.95 -6.55 -17.36
N LYS A 113 -7.99 -7.25 -18.00
CA LYS A 113 -7.37 -8.46 -17.44
C LYS A 113 -6.44 -8.12 -16.26
N GLU A 114 -5.62 -7.10 -16.44
CA GLU A 114 -4.74 -6.52 -15.42
C GLU A 114 -5.55 -5.96 -14.24
N HIS A 115 -6.70 -5.34 -14.52
CA HIS A 115 -7.59 -4.90 -13.44
C HIS A 115 -8.14 -6.08 -12.63
N HIS A 116 -8.46 -7.20 -13.28
CA HIS A 116 -8.95 -8.40 -12.61
C HIS A 116 -7.87 -9.03 -11.73
N SER A 117 -6.64 -9.19 -12.23
CA SER A 117 -5.52 -9.72 -11.42
C SER A 117 -5.25 -8.84 -10.20
N HIS A 118 -5.28 -7.53 -10.37
CA HIS A 118 -5.11 -6.58 -9.27
C HIS A 118 -6.21 -6.75 -8.20
N ILE A 119 -7.48 -6.86 -8.58
CA ILE A 119 -8.57 -7.09 -7.62
C ILE A 119 -8.39 -8.40 -6.86
N LEU A 120 -7.98 -9.48 -7.54
CA LEU A 120 -7.74 -10.77 -6.88
C LEU A 120 -6.58 -10.68 -5.86
N ALA A 121 -5.47 -10.06 -6.25
CA ALA A 121 -4.32 -9.86 -5.37
C ALA A 121 -4.71 -9.03 -4.13
N LEU A 122 -5.44 -7.93 -4.34
CA LEU A 122 -5.93 -7.06 -3.27
C LEU A 122 -6.92 -7.79 -2.34
N GLY A 123 -7.83 -8.58 -2.91
CA GLY A 123 -8.77 -9.40 -2.14
C GLY A 123 -8.07 -10.44 -1.28
N ALA A 124 -7.09 -11.16 -1.85
CA ALA A 124 -6.29 -12.13 -1.11
C ALA A 124 -5.50 -11.46 0.03
N GLY A 125 -4.87 -10.31 -0.23
CA GLY A 125 -4.20 -9.52 0.81
C GLY A 125 -5.14 -9.02 1.89
N GLY A 126 -6.37 -8.63 1.52
CA GLY A 126 -7.43 -8.28 2.48
C GLY A 126 -7.81 -9.44 3.40
N ILE A 127 -7.86 -10.67 2.88
CA ILE A 127 -8.08 -11.87 3.72
C ILE A 127 -6.91 -12.09 4.68
N VAL A 128 -5.66 -11.91 4.23
CA VAL A 128 -4.49 -11.97 5.13
C VAL A 128 -4.62 -10.95 6.26
N PHE A 129 -4.98 -9.71 5.94
CA PHE A 129 -5.23 -8.67 6.94
C PHE A 129 -6.29 -9.07 7.96
N LEU A 130 -7.43 -9.62 7.50
CA LEU A 130 -8.50 -10.07 8.39
C LEU A 130 -8.05 -11.22 9.30
N LEU A 131 -7.33 -12.20 8.77
CA LEU A 131 -6.79 -13.31 9.57
C LEU A 131 -5.82 -12.81 10.64
N MET A 132 -4.94 -11.86 10.30
CA MET A 132 -4.01 -11.23 11.24
C MET A 132 -4.75 -10.41 12.31
N ALA A 133 -5.81 -9.69 11.92
CA ALA A 133 -6.64 -8.94 12.86
C ALA A 133 -7.37 -9.86 13.84
N VAL A 134 -7.94 -10.97 13.38
CA VAL A 134 -8.54 -11.99 14.27
C VAL A 134 -7.49 -12.61 15.17
N ALA A 135 -6.33 -13.00 14.63
CA ALA A 135 -5.22 -13.53 15.44
C ALA A 135 -4.73 -12.54 16.51
N SER A 136 -4.89 -11.24 16.29
CA SER A 136 -4.55 -10.21 17.30
C SER A 136 -5.52 -10.19 18.48
N TRP A 137 -6.67 -10.86 18.38
CA TRP A 137 -7.69 -10.94 19.41
C TRP A 137 -7.73 -12.29 20.15
N GLU A 138 -7.15 -13.32 19.56
CA GLU A 138 -7.16 -14.68 20.11
C GLU A 138 -6.11 -14.85 21.22
N ASP A 139 -6.46 -15.64 22.24
CA ASP A 139 -5.51 -16.05 23.28
C ASP A 139 -4.50 -17.08 22.73
N GLU A 140 -4.92 -17.88 21.75
CA GLU A 140 -4.10 -18.88 21.07
C GLU A 140 -3.94 -18.57 19.56
N PRO A 141 -3.19 -17.51 19.19
CA PRO A 141 -3.08 -17.07 17.80
C PRO A 141 -2.48 -18.14 16.87
N ALA A 142 -1.70 -19.08 17.42
CA ALA A 142 -1.02 -20.14 16.69
C ALA A 142 -1.95 -20.97 15.78
N ALA A 143 -3.23 -21.13 16.14
CA ALA A 143 -4.21 -21.84 15.32
C ALA A 143 -4.43 -21.17 13.93
N LEU A 144 -4.22 -19.85 13.84
CA LEU A 144 -4.39 -19.06 12.62
C LEU A 144 -3.10 -18.96 11.78
N LEU A 145 -1.97 -19.45 12.28
CA LEU A 145 -0.68 -19.37 11.57
C LEU A 145 -0.74 -20.03 10.19
N ILE A 146 -1.24 -21.27 10.12
CA ILE A 146 -1.32 -22.01 8.85
C ILE A 146 -2.27 -21.29 7.86
N PRO A 147 -3.51 -20.90 8.22
CA PRO A 147 -4.37 -20.10 7.36
C PRO A 147 -3.71 -18.80 6.84
N VAL A 148 -3.01 -18.07 7.72
CA VAL A 148 -2.30 -16.84 7.35
C VAL A 148 -1.23 -17.12 6.29
N ILE A 149 -0.39 -18.14 6.51
CA ILE A 149 0.69 -18.48 5.58
C ILE A 149 0.14 -18.96 4.22
N VAL A 150 -0.92 -19.76 4.21
CA VAL A 150 -1.57 -20.19 2.95
C VAL A 150 -2.06 -18.98 2.16
N MET A 151 -2.79 -18.07 2.81
CA MET A 151 -3.31 -16.88 2.14
C MET A 151 -2.21 -15.90 1.73
N LEU A 152 -1.13 -15.81 2.51
CA LEU A 152 0.05 -15.03 2.13
C LEU A 152 0.70 -15.58 0.86
N ILE A 153 0.91 -16.90 0.77
CA ILE A 153 1.47 -17.55 -0.43
C ILE A 153 0.57 -17.28 -1.63
N THR A 154 -0.75 -17.41 -1.49
CA THR A 154 -1.71 -17.07 -2.54
C THR A 154 -1.58 -15.61 -2.97
N THR A 155 -1.49 -14.69 -2.03
CA THR A 155 -1.33 -13.25 -2.30
C THR A 155 -0.03 -12.97 -3.05
N VAL A 156 1.09 -13.52 -2.59
CA VAL A 156 2.40 -13.37 -3.24
C VAL A 156 2.40 -13.95 -4.64
N ALA A 157 1.75 -15.10 -4.86
CA ALA A 157 1.61 -15.70 -6.18
C ALA A 157 0.81 -14.80 -7.14
N LEU A 158 -0.29 -14.19 -6.67
CA LEU A 158 -1.10 -13.27 -7.47
C LEU A 158 -0.35 -11.98 -7.79
N ILE A 159 0.37 -11.40 -6.82
CA ILE A 159 1.22 -10.23 -7.03
C ILE A 159 2.33 -10.56 -8.04
N SER A 160 2.97 -11.71 -7.90
CA SER A 160 4.02 -12.17 -8.82
C SER A 160 3.47 -12.37 -10.23
N TYR A 161 2.28 -12.97 -10.35
CA TYR A 161 1.61 -13.10 -11.64
C TYR A 161 1.36 -11.74 -12.29
N ASP A 162 0.86 -10.77 -11.53
CA ASP A 162 0.59 -9.42 -12.02
C ASP A 162 1.88 -8.73 -12.51
N GLU A 163 2.95 -8.84 -11.74
CA GLU A 163 4.27 -8.27 -12.09
C GLU A 163 4.83 -8.92 -13.37
N PHE A 164 4.83 -10.25 -13.45
CA PHE A 164 5.43 -10.97 -14.58
C PHE A 164 4.57 -10.95 -15.84
N ALA A 165 3.24 -10.96 -15.71
CA ALA A 165 2.33 -10.99 -16.87
C ALA A 165 2.16 -9.60 -17.51
N PHE A 166 2.16 -8.53 -16.71
CA PHE A 166 1.81 -7.19 -17.19
C PHE A 166 2.93 -6.16 -17.07
N HIS A 167 3.79 -6.26 -16.06
CA HIS A 167 4.68 -5.16 -15.67
C HIS A 167 6.14 -5.34 -16.13
N ILE A 168 6.66 -6.57 -16.21
CA ILE A 168 8.07 -6.84 -16.55
C ILE A 168 8.57 -6.20 -17.86
N ARG A 169 7.69 -6.01 -18.85
CA ARG A 169 8.05 -5.41 -20.16
C ARG A 169 7.65 -3.94 -20.30
N ARG A 170 6.91 -3.39 -19.34
CA ARG A 170 6.26 -2.08 -19.44
C ARG A 170 6.76 -1.10 -18.37
N CYS A 171 7.11 -1.60 -17.19
CA CYS A 171 7.41 -0.74 -16.07
C CYS A 171 8.62 0.16 -16.32
N LYS A 172 8.41 1.45 -16.07
CA LYS A 172 9.47 2.44 -16.01
C LYS A 172 10.11 2.41 -14.60
N PRO A 173 11.34 2.95 -14.43
CA PRO A 173 12.03 2.93 -13.14
C PRO A 173 11.22 3.50 -11.96
N PHE A 174 10.40 4.53 -12.21
CA PHE A 174 9.54 5.11 -11.18
C PHE A 174 8.43 4.16 -10.73
N GLU A 175 7.74 3.51 -11.68
CA GLU A 175 6.70 2.51 -11.38
C GLU A 175 7.30 1.33 -10.60
N THR A 176 8.50 0.87 -11.00
CA THR A 176 9.25 -0.14 -10.26
C THR A 176 9.56 0.29 -8.83
N LEU A 177 9.94 1.56 -8.60
CA LEU A 177 10.17 2.08 -7.26
C LEU A 177 8.89 2.06 -6.42
N LEU A 178 7.76 2.50 -6.98
CA LEU A 178 6.46 2.50 -6.31
C LEU A 178 6.01 1.08 -5.95
N HIS A 179 6.16 0.12 -6.87
CA HIS A 179 5.91 -1.31 -6.63
C HIS A 179 6.78 -1.84 -5.50
N ARG A 180 8.08 -1.50 -5.48
CA ARG A 180 8.99 -1.90 -4.40
C ARG A 180 8.57 -1.30 -3.06
N MET A 181 8.18 -0.03 -3.00
CA MET A 181 7.65 0.58 -1.79
C MET A 181 6.40 -0.15 -1.29
N LEU A 182 5.48 -0.47 -2.20
CA LEU A 182 4.25 -1.19 -1.89
C LEU A 182 4.52 -2.60 -1.37
N VAL A 183 5.30 -3.40 -2.10
CA VAL A 183 5.56 -4.81 -1.77
C VAL A 183 6.45 -4.93 -0.54
N LEU A 184 7.57 -4.18 -0.48
CA LEU A 184 8.48 -4.25 0.67
C LEU A 184 7.85 -3.64 1.91
N GLY A 185 7.13 -2.51 1.78
CA GLY A 185 6.44 -1.90 2.91
C GLY A 185 5.40 -2.84 3.52
N ASN A 186 4.55 -3.45 2.70
CA ASN A 186 3.58 -4.44 3.18
C ASN A 186 4.27 -5.69 3.74
N GLY A 187 5.32 -6.18 3.08
CA GLY A 187 6.07 -7.37 3.51
C GLY A 187 6.72 -7.16 4.89
N VAL A 188 7.39 -6.04 5.11
CA VAL A 188 8.03 -5.74 6.40
C VAL A 188 6.98 -5.46 7.48
N ALA A 189 5.90 -4.72 7.17
CA ALA A 189 4.80 -4.51 8.12
C ALA A 189 4.16 -5.83 8.55
N PHE A 190 3.93 -6.74 7.59
CA PHE A 190 3.45 -8.09 7.86
C PHE A 190 4.40 -8.88 8.77
N LEU A 191 5.71 -8.85 8.50
CA LEU A 191 6.71 -9.53 9.33
C LEU A 191 6.77 -8.97 10.76
N CYS A 192 6.66 -7.64 10.92
CA CYS A 192 6.55 -7.01 12.23
C CYS A 192 5.30 -7.50 12.96
N TRP A 193 4.15 -7.56 12.29
CA TRP A 193 2.90 -8.05 12.85
C TRP A 193 2.98 -9.53 13.23
N MET A 194 3.53 -10.38 12.34
CA MET A 194 3.79 -11.80 12.62
C MET A 194 4.70 -11.99 13.84
N HIS A 195 5.78 -11.22 13.92
CA HIS A 195 6.71 -11.29 15.04
C HIS A 195 6.02 -10.90 16.35
N TRP A 196 5.15 -9.88 16.32
CA TRP A 196 4.35 -9.51 17.48
C TRP A 196 3.42 -10.66 17.92
N LEU A 197 2.64 -11.24 17.00
CA LEU A 197 1.65 -12.28 17.32
C LEU A 197 2.25 -13.63 17.74
N PHE A 198 3.23 -14.12 16.98
CA PHE A 198 3.66 -15.52 17.04
C PHE A 198 4.99 -15.73 17.75
N VAL A 199 5.72 -14.66 18.06
CA VAL A 199 7.02 -14.74 18.73
C VAL A 199 7.00 -13.97 20.04
N SER A 200 6.61 -12.69 20.01
CA SER A 200 6.67 -11.83 21.20
C SER A 200 5.45 -11.98 22.12
N GLY A 201 4.27 -12.23 21.57
CA GLY A 201 3.03 -12.42 22.34
C GLY A 201 3.07 -13.60 23.32
N LEU A 202 3.89 -14.62 23.04
CA LEU A 202 4.08 -15.80 23.90
C LEU A 202 4.78 -15.48 25.24
N HIS A 203 5.36 -14.29 25.41
CA HIS A 203 6.10 -13.90 26.62
C HIS A 203 5.32 -12.99 27.57
N HIS A 204 4.08 -12.60 27.22
CA HIS A 204 3.24 -11.71 28.03
C HIS A 204 1.96 -12.38 28.58
N ALA A 205 1.78 -13.67 28.33
CA ALA A 205 0.80 -14.53 29.01
C ALA A 205 1.47 -15.30 30.15
#